data_AF-A0AAN7PG73-F1
#
_entry.id   AF-A0AAN7PG73-F1
#
_cell.length_a   1.000
_cell.length_b   1.000
_cell.length_c   1.000
_cell.angle_alpha   90.00
_cell.angle_beta   90.00
_cell.angle_gamma   90.00
#
_symmetry.space_group_name_H-M   'P 1'
#
loop_
_entity.id
_entity.type
_entity.pdbx_description
1 polymer ?
#
loop_
_entity_poly.entity_id
_entity_poly.type
_entity_poly.pdbx_seq_one_letter_code
_entity_poly.pdbx_strand_id
1 'polypeptide(L)'
;MNSFIIYTILLILQIVIAKEKEDFCEEELKCIEKLHLNKDHLKQIITDESTKFLPENDVDFNSFQFCHWIARELQDVNGNFNYDKIVECIQDFPRREFGGKNDDLTLISLKIALAATESCKNITKTDNHGQTAVKMQNCIDKHIIELVKKEV
;
A
#
# COMPACT_ATOMS: atom_id res chain seq x y z
N MET A 1 0.05 11.26 -56.49
CA MET A 1 -0.84 11.19 -55.31
C MET A 1 -0.99 9.74 -54.93
N ASN A 2 -0.29 9.25 -53.89
CA ASN A 2 -0.55 7.96 -53.20
C ASN A 2 0.56 7.55 -52.20
N SER A 3 1.50 8.43 -51.84
CA SER A 3 2.58 8.08 -50.90
C SER A 3 2.56 8.85 -49.57
N PHE A 4 1.64 9.81 -49.40
CA PHE A 4 1.58 10.65 -48.18
C PHE A 4 0.56 10.20 -47.14
N ILE A 5 -0.36 9.29 -47.46
CA ILE A 5 -1.43 8.86 -46.54
C ILE A 5 -1.01 7.69 -45.64
N ILE A 6 0.04 6.94 -46.03
CA ILE A 6 0.45 5.73 -45.31
C ILE A 6 1.31 6.04 -44.07
N TYR A 7 1.99 7.19 -44.02
CA TYR A 7 2.83 7.54 -42.87
C TYR A 7 2.07 8.13 -41.68
N THR A 8 0.83 8.62 -41.86
CA THR A 8 0.06 9.21 -40.76
C THR A 8 -0.65 8.17 -39.90
N ILE A 9 -0.93 6.98 -40.45
CA ILE A 9 -1.65 5.91 -39.73
C ILE A 9 -0.70 5.10 -38.83
N LEU A 10 0.59 5.01 -39.17
CA LEU A 10 1.59 4.28 -38.38
C LEU A 10 2.05 5.01 -37.10
N LEU A 11 1.82 6.32 -36.99
CA LEU A 11 2.19 7.10 -35.80
C LEU A 11 1.08 7.12 -34.73
N ILE A 12 -0.16 6.84 -35.10
CA ILE A 12 -1.29 6.78 -34.17
C ILE A 12 -1.36 5.41 -33.47
N LEU A 13 -0.81 4.35 -34.08
CA LEU A 13 -0.83 3.01 -33.49
C LEU A 13 0.21 2.79 -32.36
N GLN A 14 1.19 3.69 -32.20
CA GLN A 14 2.11 3.63 -31.05
C GLN A 14 1.62 4.42 -29.83
N ILE A 15 0.47 5.11 -29.95
CA ILE A 15 -0.30 5.64 -28.81
C ILE A 15 -1.37 4.61 -28.39
N VAL A 16 -1.19 3.33 -28.74
CA VAL A 16 -1.67 2.26 -27.87
C VAL A 16 -0.73 2.25 -26.68
N ILE A 17 -1.00 3.23 -25.81
CA ILE A 17 -0.60 3.37 -24.43
C ILE A 17 -0.24 1.98 -23.94
N ALA A 18 1.07 1.76 -23.74
CA ALA A 18 1.53 0.80 -22.77
C ALA A 18 0.67 1.08 -21.54
N LYS A 19 -0.30 0.21 -21.29
CA LYS A 19 -1.06 0.22 -20.05
C LYS A 19 -0.02 -0.20 -19.03
N GLU A 20 0.82 0.76 -18.64
CA GLU A 20 1.62 0.67 -17.43
C GLU A 20 0.63 0.17 -16.41
N LYS A 21 0.95 -0.99 -15.85
CA LYS A 21 0.23 -1.53 -14.71
C LYS A 21 0.23 -0.39 -13.71
N GLU A 22 -0.92 0.27 -13.51
CA GLU A 22 -0.94 1.46 -12.66
C GLU A 22 -0.37 1.05 -11.31
N ASP A 23 0.72 1.70 -10.91
CA ASP A 23 1.42 1.38 -9.65
C ASP A 23 0.55 1.69 -8.42
N PHE A 24 -0.57 2.36 -8.64
CA PHE A 24 -1.54 2.79 -7.64
C PHE A 24 -2.95 2.36 -8.04
N CYS A 25 -3.77 1.94 -7.10
CA CYS A 25 -5.20 1.68 -7.34
C CYS A 25 -6.00 2.99 -7.41
N GLU A 26 -7.28 2.89 -7.82
CA GLU A 26 -8.17 4.03 -8.01
C GLU A 26 -8.30 4.88 -6.72
N GLU A 27 -8.40 4.25 -5.55
CA GLU A 27 -8.49 4.93 -4.26
C GLU A 27 -7.20 5.69 -3.92
N GLU A 28 -6.03 5.13 -4.24
CA GLU A 28 -4.75 5.78 -4.02
C GLU A 28 -4.59 6.99 -4.95
N LEU A 29 -4.93 6.85 -6.23
CA LEU A 29 -4.91 7.96 -7.19
C LEU A 29 -5.82 9.12 -6.73
N LYS A 30 -7.03 8.82 -6.25
CA LYS A 30 -7.94 9.83 -5.67
C LYS A 30 -7.29 10.60 -4.52
N CYS A 31 -6.55 9.91 -3.65
CA CYS A 31 -5.84 10.56 -2.54
C CYS A 31 -4.68 11.44 -3.02
N ILE A 32 -3.89 10.95 -3.97
CA ILE A 32 -2.77 11.69 -4.57
C ILE A 32 -3.26 12.98 -5.22
N GLU A 33 -4.32 12.89 -6.02
CA GLU A 33 -4.92 14.04 -6.70
C GLU A 33 -5.51 15.06 -5.72
N LYS A 34 -6.32 14.59 -4.76
CA LYS A 34 -6.99 15.45 -3.77
C LYS A 34 -6.00 16.24 -2.90
N LEU A 35 -4.87 15.63 -2.56
CA LEU A 35 -3.85 16.20 -1.69
C LEU A 35 -2.73 16.89 -2.47
N HIS A 36 -2.77 16.88 -3.81
CA HIS A 36 -1.73 17.42 -4.69
C HIS A 36 -0.32 16.87 -4.39
N LEU A 37 -0.24 15.56 -4.13
CA LEU A 37 1.01 14.90 -3.75
C LEU A 37 1.88 14.52 -4.95
N ASN A 38 3.20 14.46 -4.73
CA ASN A 38 4.13 14.00 -5.74
C ASN A 38 4.05 12.47 -5.90
N LYS A 39 3.45 12.01 -7.01
CA LYS A 39 3.29 10.59 -7.34
C LYS A 39 4.62 9.83 -7.38
N ASP A 40 5.68 10.44 -7.90
CA ASP A 40 6.99 9.78 -8.04
C ASP A 40 7.65 9.57 -6.66
N HIS A 41 7.50 10.53 -5.76
CA HIS A 41 7.96 10.42 -4.37
C HIS A 41 7.26 9.27 -3.64
N LEU A 42 5.92 9.20 -3.74
CA LEU A 42 5.15 8.12 -3.13
C LEU A 42 5.51 6.75 -3.72
N LYS A 43 5.72 6.68 -5.04
CA LYS A 43 6.14 5.45 -5.72
C LYS A 43 7.51 4.99 -5.22
N GLN A 44 8.46 5.91 -5.06
CA GLN A 44 9.76 5.58 -4.48
C GLN A 44 9.63 4.97 -3.09
N ILE A 45 8.77 5.53 -2.23
CA ILE A 45 8.52 5.00 -0.89
C ILE A 45 7.92 3.58 -0.94
N ILE A 46 6.86 3.38 -1.72
CA ILE A 46 6.12 2.09 -1.75
C ILE A 46 6.95 0.97 -2.37
N THR A 47 7.82 1.30 -3.32
CA THR A 47 8.69 0.33 -4.00
C THR A 47 10.06 0.17 -3.34
N ASP A 48 10.36 0.91 -2.28
CA ASP A 48 11.61 0.78 -1.53
C ASP A 48 11.58 -0.47 -0.64
N GLU A 49 12.20 -1.54 -1.12
CA GLU A 49 12.35 -2.79 -0.36
C GLU A 49 13.54 -2.76 0.63
N SER A 50 14.34 -1.68 0.67
CA SER A 50 15.59 -1.65 1.44
C SER A 50 15.39 -1.71 2.95
N THR A 51 14.31 -1.10 3.46
CA THR A 51 14.00 -1.03 4.89
C THR A 51 12.95 -2.07 5.32
N LYS A 52 12.17 -2.61 4.37
CA LYS A 52 10.94 -3.39 4.60
C LYS A 52 9.83 -2.65 5.35
N PHE A 53 10.03 -1.38 5.69
CA PHE A 53 9.12 -0.60 6.54
C PHE A 53 8.96 0.81 5.98
N LEU A 54 7.74 1.33 6.12
CA LEU A 54 7.35 2.63 5.62
C LEU A 54 7.95 3.76 6.48
N PRO A 55 8.29 4.92 5.89
CA PRO A 55 8.89 6.04 6.60
C PRO A 55 7.86 6.75 7.50
N GLU A 56 8.07 6.71 8.82
CA GLU A 56 7.15 7.33 9.78
C GLU A 56 7.22 8.87 9.81
N ASN A 57 8.29 9.46 9.28
CA ASN A 57 8.53 10.91 9.36
C ASN A 57 8.33 11.64 8.03
N ASP A 58 7.87 10.95 6.99
CA ASP A 58 7.60 11.57 5.69
C ASP A 58 6.20 12.21 5.69
N VAL A 59 6.15 13.54 5.56
CA VAL A 59 4.90 14.31 5.71
C VAL A 59 3.91 14.03 4.58
N ASP A 60 4.41 13.90 3.36
CA ASP A 60 3.58 13.66 2.18
C ASP A 60 3.01 12.25 2.23
N PHE A 61 3.84 11.27 2.58
CA PHE A 61 3.43 9.89 2.75
C PHE A 61 2.46 9.71 3.91
N ASN A 62 2.67 10.38 5.05
CA ASN A 62 1.72 10.36 6.16
C ASN A 62 0.35 10.93 5.74
N SER A 63 0.34 12.01 4.94
CA SER A 63 -0.90 12.59 4.42
C SER A 63 -1.62 11.67 3.44
N PHE A 64 -0.86 11.03 2.54
CA PHE A 64 -1.34 9.97 1.65
C PHE A 64 -1.98 8.83 2.46
N GLN A 65 -1.24 8.30 3.44
CA GLN A 65 -1.65 7.16 4.25
C GLN A 65 -2.96 7.43 4.99
N PHE A 66 -3.09 8.62 5.60
CA PHE A 66 -4.32 9.02 6.27
C PHE A 66 -5.53 9.02 5.33
N CYS A 67 -5.37 9.60 4.13
CA CYS A 67 -6.43 9.61 3.14
C CYS A 67 -6.80 8.19 2.68
N HIS A 68 -5.79 7.36 2.37
CA HIS A 68 -5.99 6.01 1.89
C HIS A 68 -6.68 5.13 2.96
N TRP A 69 -6.27 5.24 4.22
CA TRP A 69 -6.85 4.47 5.32
C TRP A 69 -8.30 4.85 5.61
N ILE A 70 -8.65 6.13 5.50
CA ILE A 70 -10.04 6.58 5.58
C ILE A 70 -10.86 6.04 4.41
N ALA A 71 -10.32 6.13 3.19
CA ALA A 71 -11.02 5.65 1.99
C ALA A 71 -11.35 4.15 2.05
N ARG A 72 -10.52 3.37 2.78
CA ARG A 72 -10.70 1.93 2.99
C ARG A 72 -11.37 1.57 4.33
N GLU A 73 -11.85 2.56 5.07
CA GLU A 73 -12.48 2.39 6.39
C GLU A 73 -11.58 1.68 7.43
N LEU A 74 -10.26 1.72 7.25
CA LEU A 74 -9.28 1.18 8.20
C LEU A 74 -9.08 2.11 9.41
N GLN A 75 -9.30 3.41 9.17
CA GLN A 75 -9.23 4.47 10.16
C GLN A 75 -10.36 5.47 9.93
N ASP A 76 -10.91 6.05 11.00
CA ASP A 76 -11.85 7.16 10.87
C ASP A 76 -11.13 8.53 10.83
N VAL A 77 -11.90 9.60 10.60
CA VAL A 77 -11.39 10.98 10.56
C VAL A 77 -10.76 11.47 11.87
N ASN A 78 -11.03 10.79 13.00
CA ASN A 78 -10.49 11.11 14.32
C ASN A 78 -9.27 10.22 14.67
N GLY A 79 -8.81 9.40 13.73
CA GLY A 79 -7.68 8.51 13.92
C GLY A 79 -8.00 7.22 14.68
N ASN A 80 -9.27 6.85 14.87
CA ASN A 80 -9.65 5.58 15.47
C ASN A 80 -9.56 4.46 14.44
N PHE A 81 -8.97 3.33 14.83
CA PHE A 81 -8.79 2.19 13.94
C PHE A 81 -10.01 1.27 13.91
N ASN A 82 -10.31 0.76 12.72
CA ASN A 82 -11.25 -0.32 12.51
C ASN A 82 -10.48 -1.63 12.41
N TYR A 83 -10.27 -2.29 13.55
CA TYR A 83 -9.45 -3.50 13.62
C TYR A 83 -10.03 -4.65 12.79
N ASP A 84 -11.36 -4.76 12.69
CA ASP A 84 -11.99 -5.81 11.88
C ASP A 84 -11.66 -5.61 10.40
N LYS A 85 -11.72 -4.37 9.89
CA LYS A 85 -11.32 -4.04 8.52
C LYS A 85 -9.83 -4.22 8.27
N ILE A 86 -8.98 -3.90 9.24
CA ILE A 86 -7.54 -4.15 9.17
C ILE A 86 -7.26 -5.64 9.03
N VAL A 87 -7.88 -6.48 9.87
CA VAL A 87 -7.73 -7.94 9.82
C VAL A 87 -8.26 -8.53 8.52
N GLU A 88 -9.40 -8.03 8.03
CA GLU A 88 -9.95 -8.39 6.71
C GLU A 88 -8.92 -8.10 5.61
N CYS A 89 -8.40 -6.87 5.56
CA CYS A 89 -7.43 -6.44 4.54
C CYS A 89 -6.13 -7.25 4.55
N ILE A 90 -5.60 -7.61 5.73
CA ILE A 90 -4.35 -8.37 5.84
C ILE A 90 -4.46 -9.76 5.16
N GLN A 91 -5.63 -10.38 5.23
CA GLN A 91 -5.86 -11.73 4.72
C GLN A 91 -5.85 -11.80 3.19
N ASP A 92 -5.90 -10.68 2.49
CA ASP A 92 -5.83 -10.64 1.03
C ASP A 92 -4.39 -10.71 0.49
N PHE A 93 -3.39 -10.60 1.37
CA PHE A 93 -1.99 -10.60 0.95
C PHE A 93 -1.37 -12.01 0.99
N PRO A 94 -0.52 -12.35 -0.01
CA PRO A 94 0.24 -13.60 0.02
C PRO A 94 1.43 -13.52 0.98
N ARG A 95 1.76 -14.65 1.60
CA ARG A 95 2.86 -14.78 2.59
C ARG A 95 4.23 -14.38 2.05
N ARG A 96 4.48 -14.53 0.75
CA ARG A 96 5.76 -14.12 0.13
C ARG A 96 6.10 -12.64 0.38
N GLU A 97 5.10 -11.76 0.48
CA GLU A 97 5.30 -10.32 0.75
C GLU A 97 5.76 -10.08 2.21
N PHE A 98 5.59 -11.09 3.07
CA PHE A 98 5.87 -11.03 4.51
C PHE A 98 6.89 -12.09 4.96
N GLY A 99 7.91 -12.36 4.13
CA GLY A 99 9.01 -13.25 4.50
C GLY A 99 8.72 -14.74 4.34
N GLY A 100 7.62 -15.10 3.65
CA GLY A 100 7.45 -16.41 3.05
C GLY A 100 8.46 -16.68 1.92
N LYS A 101 8.42 -17.88 1.35
CA LYS A 101 9.22 -18.21 0.16
C LYS A 101 8.71 -17.42 -1.05
N ASN A 102 9.57 -17.17 -2.05
CA ASN A 102 9.21 -16.37 -3.23
C ASN A 102 8.00 -16.92 -4.01
N ASP A 103 7.76 -18.23 -3.93
CA ASP A 103 6.65 -18.95 -4.55
C ASP A 103 5.47 -19.23 -3.60
N ASP A 104 5.51 -18.74 -2.35
CA ASP A 104 4.43 -18.92 -1.37
C ASP A 104 3.28 -17.93 -1.62
N LEU A 105 2.34 -18.37 -2.45
CA LEU A 105 1.10 -17.66 -2.75
C LEU A 105 -0.01 -17.92 -1.73
N THR A 106 0.28 -18.66 -0.65
CA THR A 106 -0.70 -18.86 0.42
C THR A 106 -1.00 -17.52 1.06
N LEU A 107 -2.27 -17.21 1.27
CA LEU A 107 -2.68 -15.98 1.93
C LEU A 107 -2.30 -15.96 3.41
N ILE A 108 -2.17 -14.77 3.99
CA ILE A 108 -2.06 -14.61 5.44
C ILE A 108 -3.33 -15.19 6.09
N SER A 109 -3.15 -16.12 7.04
CA SER A 109 -4.30 -16.73 7.72
C SER A 109 -4.93 -15.75 8.71
N LEU A 110 -6.23 -15.92 8.98
CA LEU A 110 -6.95 -15.17 10.02
C LEU A 110 -6.21 -15.21 11.37
N LYS A 111 -5.63 -16.35 11.73
CA LYS A 111 -4.87 -16.52 12.97
C LYS A 111 -3.65 -15.59 13.02
N ILE A 112 -2.89 -15.50 11.92
CA ILE A 112 -1.72 -14.61 11.83
C ILE A 112 -2.18 -13.15 11.85
N ALA A 113 -3.20 -12.81 11.07
CA ALA A 113 -3.74 -11.45 11.00
C ALA A 113 -4.20 -10.96 12.38
N LEU A 114 -5.03 -11.75 13.09
CA LEU A 114 -5.49 -11.42 14.44
C LEU A 114 -4.32 -11.25 15.42
N ALA A 115 -3.35 -12.18 15.41
CA ALA A 115 -2.22 -12.12 16.33
C ALA A 115 -1.32 -10.90 16.09
N ALA A 116 -1.07 -10.55 14.82
CA ALA A 116 -0.30 -9.37 14.45
C ALA A 116 -1.03 -8.08 14.85
N THR A 117 -2.31 -7.94 14.51
CA THR A 117 -3.12 -6.77 14.85
C THR A 117 -3.26 -6.59 16.37
N GLU A 118 -3.48 -7.67 17.12
CA GLU A 118 -3.57 -7.61 18.59
C GLU A 118 -2.29 -7.08 19.22
N SER A 119 -1.13 -7.51 18.71
CA SER A 119 0.18 -7.08 19.21
C SER A 119 0.42 -5.58 19.04
N CYS A 120 -0.33 -4.92 18.14
CA CYS A 120 -0.15 -3.52 17.77
C CYS A 120 -1.23 -2.56 18.31
N LYS A 121 -2.18 -3.04 19.11
CA LYS A 121 -3.25 -2.17 19.66
C LYS A 121 -2.74 -1.01 20.51
N ASN A 122 -1.56 -1.16 21.11
CA ASN A 122 -0.98 -0.18 22.04
C ASN A 122 0.14 0.68 21.40
N ILE A 123 0.14 0.85 20.08
CA ILE A 123 1.10 1.75 19.43
C ILE A 123 0.99 3.19 19.97
N THR A 124 2.10 3.88 20.04
CA THR A 124 2.12 5.29 20.47
C THR A 124 1.45 6.15 19.40
N LYS A 125 0.26 6.67 19.71
CA LYS A 125 -0.42 7.67 18.89
C LYS A 125 0.40 8.95 18.83
N THR A 126 0.36 9.62 17.68
CA THR A 126 0.93 10.96 17.49
C THR A 126 -0.17 11.95 17.17
N ASP A 127 0.15 13.24 17.19
CA ASP A 127 -0.78 14.30 16.79
C ASP A 127 -1.13 14.25 15.28
N ASN A 128 -0.42 13.43 14.50
CA ASN A 128 -0.68 13.18 13.10
C ASN A 128 -1.28 11.76 12.92
N HIS A 129 -2.54 11.70 12.54
CA HIS A 129 -3.25 10.42 12.36
C HIS A 129 -2.65 9.54 11.26
N GLY A 130 -2.10 10.15 10.20
CA GLY A 130 -1.39 9.45 9.13
C GLY A 130 -0.10 8.80 9.59
N GLN A 131 0.71 9.52 10.37
CA GLN A 131 1.89 8.94 11.00
C GLN A 131 1.53 7.80 11.96
N THR A 132 0.43 7.94 12.69
CA THR A 132 -0.07 6.88 13.57
C THR A 132 -0.52 5.65 12.77
N ALA A 133 -1.11 5.84 11.58
CA ALA A 133 -1.43 4.76 10.65
C ALA A 133 -0.18 4.05 10.11
N VAL A 134 0.86 4.81 9.71
CA VAL A 134 2.14 4.23 9.27
C VAL A 134 2.78 3.39 10.39
N LYS A 135 2.79 3.89 11.63
CA LYS A 135 3.27 3.13 12.80
C LYS A 135 2.48 1.84 13.03
N MET A 136 1.16 1.89 12.86
CA MET A 136 0.31 0.70 12.97
C MET A 136 0.68 -0.33 11.90
N GLN A 137 0.82 0.10 10.64
CA GLN A 137 1.21 -0.78 9.55
C GLN A 137 2.58 -1.42 9.79
N ASN A 138 3.61 -0.63 10.09
CA ASN A 138 4.95 -1.13 10.36
C ASN A 138 4.97 -2.16 11.52
N CYS A 139 4.19 -1.90 12.57
CA CYS A 139 4.05 -2.84 13.69
C CYS A 139 3.42 -4.17 13.24
N ILE A 140 2.32 -4.10 12.47
CA ILE A 140 1.61 -5.27 11.97
C ILE A 140 2.53 -6.07 11.03
N ASP A 141 3.13 -5.42 10.04
CA ASP A 141 4.00 -6.04 9.04
C ASP A 141 5.16 -6.78 9.71
N LYS A 142 5.77 -6.15 10.73
CA LYS A 142 6.82 -6.78 11.55
C LYS A 142 6.33 -8.09 12.18
N HIS A 143 5.16 -8.08 12.82
CA HIS A 143 4.64 -9.28 13.47
C HIS A 143 4.18 -10.35 12.49
N ILE A 144 3.62 -9.97 11.33
CA ILE A 144 3.31 -10.92 10.26
C ILE A 144 4.61 -11.60 9.80
N ILE A 145 5.67 -10.83 9.53
CA ILE A 145 6.98 -11.37 9.13
C ILE A 145 7.50 -12.39 10.15
N GLU A 146 7.43 -12.06 11.44
CA GLU A 146 7.86 -12.96 12.52
C GLU A 146 7.02 -14.24 12.61
N LEU A 147 5.72 -14.16 12.37
CA LEU A 147 4.79 -15.29 12.45
C LEU A 147 4.89 -16.20 11.22
N VAL A 148 4.94 -15.62 10.01
CA VAL A 148 5.11 -16.36 8.76
C VAL A 148 6.41 -17.16 8.78
N LYS A 149 7.53 -16.55 9.20
CA LYS A 149 8.82 -17.24 9.30
C LYS A 149 8.85 -18.41 10.29
N LYS A 150 7.90 -18.50 11.24
CA LYS A 150 7.79 -19.64 12.16
C LYS A 150 7.00 -20.81 11.57
N GLU A 151 6.24 -20.56 10.50
CA GLU A 151 5.44 -21.58 9.81
C GLU A 151 6.12 -22.14 8.55
N VAL A 152 7.20 -21.49 8.09
CA VAL A 152 8.00 -21.87 6.90
C VAL A 152 9.21 -22.70 7.30
#